data_AF-A0AAW6U6K0-F1
#
_entry.id   AF-A0AAW6U6K0-F1
#
_cell.length_a   1.000
_cell.length_b   1.000
_cell.length_c   1.000
_cell.angle_alpha   90.00
_cell.angle_beta   90.00
_cell.angle_gamma   90.00
#
_symmetry.space_group_name_H-M   'P 1'
#
loop_
_entity.id
_entity.type
_entity.pdbx_description
1 polymer ?
#
loop_
_entity_poly.entity_id
_entity_poly.type
_entity_poly.pdbx_seq_one_letter_code
_entity_poly.pdbx_strand_id
1 'polypeptide(L)'
;MAIKQKTTEQKSKLIEVLTTEYKWENLLLGILATLSGALALMIISGNSLLQINADFPILGQGNNGIIFAWVLFAISLFGLILVIYPFFLPALPELKKITWPTLPKFIDHGVRVIIFLIILTGIILIYNILIARLLIGWIL
;
A
#
# COMPACT_ATOMS: atom_id res chain seq x y z
N MET A 1 -25.62 -52.01 11.75
CA MET A 1 -25.43 -51.17 10.55
C MET A 1 -24.51 -50.02 10.93
N ALA A 2 -23.27 -50.01 10.44
CA ALA A 2 -22.31 -48.95 10.78
C ALA A 2 -22.60 -47.71 9.94
N ILE A 3 -23.05 -46.63 10.58
CA ILE A 3 -23.26 -45.33 9.95
C ILE A 3 -21.87 -44.75 9.67
N LYS A 4 -21.41 -44.83 8.42
CA LYS A 4 -20.19 -44.14 7.98
C LYS A 4 -20.40 -42.63 8.15
N GLN A 5 -19.80 -42.04 9.18
CA GLN A 5 -19.65 -40.60 9.29
C GLN A 5 -18.83 -40.12 8.08
N LYS A 6 -19.47 -39.37 7.20
CA LYS A 6 -18.82 -38.71 6.07
C LYS A 6 -17.96 -37.60 6.64
N THR A 7 -16.65 -37.76 6.62
CA THR A 7 -15.67 -36.75 7.00
C THR A 7 -15.89 -35.55 6.08
N THR A 8 -16.58 -34.52 6.56
CA THR A 8 -16.66 -33.22 5.89
C THR A 8 -15.27 -32.61 5.98
N GLU A 9 -14.50 -32.74 4.91
CA GLU A 9 -13.22 -32.05 4.75
C GLU A 9 -13.44 -30.57 5.08
N GLN A 10 -12.74 -30.09 6.11
CA GLN A 10 -12.70 -28.67 6.46
C GLN A 10 -11.93 -27.94 5.35
N LYS A 11 -12.58 -27.69 4.21
CA LYS A 11 -12.03 -26.77 3.22
C LYS A 11 -11.86 -25.42 3.89
N SER A 12 -10.66 -24.86 3.79
CA SER A 12 -10.32 -23.56 4.37
C SER A 12 -11.33 -22.53 3.90
N LYS A 13 -12.10 -21.94 4.82
CA LYS A 13 -13.12 -20.91 4.52
C LYS A 13 -12.57 -19.78 3.66
N LEU A 14 -11.26 -19.50 3.77
CA LEU A 14 -10.56 -18.53 2.94
C LEU A 14 -10.53 -18.94 1.47
N ILE A 15 -10.26 -20.22 1.16
CA ILE A 15 -10.23 -20.74 -0.21
C ILE A 15 -11.64 -20.80 -0.79
N GLU A 16 -12.63 -21.15 0.03
CA GLU A 16 -14.04 -21.14 -0.38
C GLU A 16 -14.45 -19.72 -0.75
N VAL A 17 -14.28 -18.74 0.15
CA VAL A 17 -14.57 -17.31 -0.09
C VAL A 17 -13.82 -16.75 -1.31
N LEU A 18 -12.53 -17.05 -1.45
CA LEU A 18 -11.74 -16.61 -2.61
C LEU A 18 -12.21 -17.22 -3.94
N THR A 19 -12.89 -18.36 -3.92
CA THR A 19 -13.33 -19.06 -5.14
C THR A 19 -14.81 -18.82 -5.46
N THR A 20 -15.66 -18.63 -4.45
CA THR A 20 -17.11 -18.41 -4.65
C THR A 20 -17.52 -16.94 -4.69
N GLU A 21 -16.84 -16.06 -3.95
CA GLU A 21 -17.17 -14.61 -3.95
C GLU A 21 -16.29 -13.80 -4.92
N TYR A 22 -15.04 -14.23 -5.14
CA TYR A 22 -14.12 -13.51 -6.02
C TYR A 22 -13.99 -14.21 -7.36
N LYS A 23 -14.48 -13.56 -8.42
CA LYS A 23 -14.16 -13.98 -9.79
C LYS A 23 -12.64 -13.94 -9.93
N TRP A 24 -12.02 -15.10 -10.19
CA TRP A 24 -10.58 -15.20 -10.50
C TRP A 24 -10.12 -14.19 -11.55
N GLU A 25 -11.01 -13.83 -12.47
CA GLU A 25 -10.84 -12.76 -13.46
C GLU A 25 -10.48 -11.41 -12.82
N ASN A 26 -11.19 -11.01 -11.75
CA ASN A 26 -10.93 -9.74 -11.06
C ASN A 26 -9.58 -9.76 -10.33
N LEU A 27 -9.21 -10.90 -9.74
CA LEU A 27 -7.94 -11.04 -9.04
C LEU A 27 -6.76 -10.99 -10.03
N LEU A 28 -6.89 -11.67 -11.17
CA LEU A 28 -5.94 -11.59 -12.28
C LEU A 28 -5.82 -10.16 -12.82
N LEU A 29 -6.95 -9.49 -13.06
CA LEU A 29 -6.98 -8.09 -13.49
C LEU A 29 -6.29 -7.16 -12.48
N GLY A 30 -6.44 -7.41 -11.19
CA GLY A 30 -5.78 -6.63 -10.14
C GLY A 30 -4.27 -6.77 -10.16
N ILE A 31 -3.76 -7.99 -10.33
CA ILE A 31 -2.32 -8.26 -10.47
C ILE A 31 -1.78 -7.61 -11.74
N LEU A 32 -2.46 -7.80 -12.88
CA LEU A 32 -2.07 -7.19 -14.16
C LEU A 32 -2.07 -5.66 -14.09
N ALA A 33 -3.08 -5.06 -13.46
CA ALA A 33 -3.16 -3.62 -13.27
C ALA A 33 -2.03 -3.11 -12.35
N THR A 34 -1.72 -3.83 -11.27
CA THR A 34 -0.61 -3.49 -10.37
C THR A 34 0.74 -3.52 -11.10
N LEU A 35 1.02 -4.60 -11.83
CA LEU A 35 2.26 -4.73 -12.60
C LEU A 35 2.36 -3.69 -13.71
N SER A 36 1.27 -3.48 -14.46
CA SER A 36 1.22 -2.48 -15.53
C SER A 36 1.44 -1.06 -14.99
N GLY A 37 0.85 -0.72 -13.85
CA GLY A 37 1.05 0.56 -13.18
C GLY A 37 2.48 0.76 -12.69
N ALA A 38 3.08 -0.28 -12.09
CA ALA A 38 4.48 -0.25 -11.66
C ALA A 38 5.43 -0.04 -12.85
N LEU A 39 5.24 -0.77 -13.96
CA LEU A 39 6.03 -0.62 -15.18
C LEU A 39 5.86 0.78 -15.78
N ALA A 40 4.64 1.30 -15.83
CA ALA A 40 4.37 2.65 -16.31
C ALA A 40 5.10 3.72 -15.48
N LEU A 41 5.08 3.61 -14.15
CA LEU A 41 5.80 4.51 -13.26
C LEU A 41 7.32 4.41 -13.42
N MET A 42 7.87 3.23 -13.66
CA MET A 42 9.30 3.06 -13.94
C MET A 42 9.72 3.80 -15.22
N ILE A 43 8.88 3.78 -16.26
CA ILE A 43 9.12 4.54 -17.51
C ILE A 43 8.99 6.04 -17.26
N ILE A 44 7.93 6.48 -16.56
CA ILE A 44 7.67 7.90 -16.26
C ILE A 44 8.79 8.51 -15.39
N SER A 45 9.30 7.76 -14.42
CA SER A 45 10.36 8.22 -13.51
C SER A 45 11.75 8.25 -14.15
N GLY A 46 11.91 7.76 -15.40
CA GLY A 46 13.18 7.76 -16.10
C GLY A 46 14.21 6.81 -15.49
N ASN A 47 13.75 5.73 -14.84
CA ASN A 47 14.63 4.76 -14.17
C ASN A 47 15.56 4.08 -15.21
N SER A 48 16.85 3.95 -14.88
CA SER A 48 17.85 3.31 -15.74
C SER A 48 17.58 1.82 -16.01
N LEU A 49 16.78 1.16 -15.17
CA LEU A 49 16.44 -0.26 -15.32
C LEU A 49 15.43 -0.52 -16.44
N LEU A 50 14.57 0.44 -16.80
CA LEU A 50 13.49 0.20 -17.75
C LEU A 50 13.27 1.43 -18.64
N GLN A 51 13.90 1.39 -19.82
CA GLN A 51 13.82 2.42 -20.84
C GLN A 51 13.31 1.82 -22.15
N ILE A 52 12.55 2.62 -22.89
CA ILE A 52 12.09 2.24 -24.23
C ILE A 52 13.25 2.50 -25.19
N ASN A 53 13.66 1.48 -25.93
CA ASN A 53 14.70 1.63 -26.95
C ASN A 53 14.27 2.65 -28.02
N ALA A 54 15.15 3.57 -28.40
CA ALA A 54 14.91 4.57 -29.44
C ALA A 54 14.59 3.95 -30.81
N ASP A 55 15.12 2.76 -31.11
CA ASP A 55 14.84 2.01 -32.33
C ASP A 55 13.48 1.31 -32.31
N PHE A 56 12.78 1.31 -31.17
CA PHE A 56 11.49 0.66 -31.06
C PHE A 56 10.43 1.40 -31.91
N PRO A 57 9.73 0.71 -32.82
CA PRO A 57 8.75 1.35 -33.69
C PRO A 57 7.72 2.15 -32.91
N ILE A 58 7.50 3.41 -33.30
CA ILE A 58 6.49 4.34 -32.75
C ILE A 58 6.80 4.81 -31.32
N LEU A 59 7.06 3.90 -30.37
CA LEU A 59 7.27 4.25 -28.96
C LEU A 59 8.66 4.82 -28.67
N GLY A 60 9.68 4.42 -29.44
CA GLY A 60 11.05 4.93 -29.31
C GLY A 60 11.25 6.32 -29.92
N GLN A 61 10.26 6.81 -30.68
CA GLN A 61 10.37 8.09 -31.40
C GLN A 61 9.83 9.25 -30.57
N GLY A 62 10.68 10.26 -30.35
CA GLY A 62 10.31 11.49 -29.66
C GLY A 62 9.75 11.23 -28.26
N ASN A 63 8.60 11.85 -27.95
CA ASN A 63 7.97 11.75 -26.62
C ASN A 63 6.92 10.62 -26.52
N ASN A 64 6.80 9.77 -27.54
CA ASN A 64 5.72 8.79 -27.66
C ASN A 64 5.78 7.72 -26.56
N GLY A 65 6.98 7.32 -26.14
CA GLY A 65 7.16 6.36 -25.05
C GLY A 65 6.63 6.87 -23.70
N ILE A 66 6.81 8.16 -23.43
CA ILE A 66 6.29 8.81 -22.21
C ILE A 66 4.77 8.94 -22.28
N ILE A 67 4.22 9.33 -23.45
CA ILE A 67 2.77 9.39 -23.66
C ILE A 67 2.12 8.02 -23.44
N PHE A 68 2.72 6.96 -24.01
CA PHE A 68 2.28 5.58 -23.80
C PHE A 68 2.29 5.20 -22.32
N ALA A 69 3.35 5.52 -21.59
CA ALA A 69 3.44 5.20 -20.17
C ALA A 69 2.34 5.90 -19.35
N TRP A 70 2.02 7.16 -19.64
CA TRP A 70 0.91 7.85 -18.99
C TRP A 70 -0.46 7.24 -19.30
N VAL A 71 -0.70 6.82 -20.54
CA VAL A 71 -1.94 6.13 -20.93
C VAL A 71 -2.04 4.78 -20.22
N LEU A 72 -0.96 3.99 -20.23
CA LEU A 72 -0.88 2.71 -19.52
C LEU A 72 -1.11 2.88 -18.03
N PHE A 73 -0.51 3.91 -17.42
CA PHE A 73 -0.71 4.24 -16.01
C PHE A 73 -2.17 4.57 -15.72
N ALA A 74 -2.82 5.42 -16.52
CA ALA A 74 -4.22 5.77 -16.33
C ALA A 74 -5.13 4.52 -16.41
N ILE A 75 -4.96 3.68 -17.43
CA ILE A 75 -5.74 2.44 -17.59
C ILE A 75 -5.50 1.49 -16.41
N SER A 76 -4.26 1.36 -15.95
CA SER A 76 -3.92 0.53 -14.80
C SER A 76 -4.59 1.02 -13.51
N LEU A 77 -4.68 2.34 -13.32
CA LEU A 77 -5.35 2.93 -12.17
C LEU A 77 -6.86 2.65 -12.21
N PHE A 78 -7.50 2.79 -13.37
CA PHE A 78 -8.91 2.40 -13.54
C PHE A 78 -9.12 0.92 -13.27
N GLY A 79 -8.24 0.05 -13.78
CA GLY A 79 -8.30 -1.39 -13.52
C GLY A 79 -8.19 -1.73 -12.03
N LEU A 80 -7.24 -1.10 -11.33
CA LEU A 80 -7.10 -1.25 -9.87
C LEU A 80 -8.34 -0.79 -9.12
N ILE A 81 -8.88 0.38 -9.46
CA ILE A 81 -10.10 0.90 -8.81
C ILE A 81 -11.25 -0.08 -9.00
N LEU A 82 -11.47 -0.58 -10.22
CA LEU A 82 -12.57 -1.53 -10.51
C LEU A 82 -12.43 -2.85 -9.74
N VAL A 83 -11.21 -3.35 -9.59
CA VAL A 83 -10.94 -4.60 -8.86
C VAL A 83 -11.08 -4.40 -7.35
N ILE A 84 -10.63 -3.27 -6.82
CA ILE A 84 -10.62 -2.99 -5.38
C ILE A 84 -12.00 -2.50 -4.90
N TYR A 85 -12.77 -1.79 -5.73
CA TYR A 85 -14.10 -1.27 -5.42
C TYR A 85 -15.05 -2.26 -4.71
N PRO A 86 -15.24 -3.52 -5.18
CA PRO A 86 -16.12 -4.47 -4.52
C PRO A 86 -15.65 -4.89 -3.12
N PHE A 87 -14.37 -4.71 -2.76
CA PHE A 87 -13.87 -4.98 -1.41
C PHE A 87 -14.23 -3.84 -0.45
N PHE A 88 -14.22 -2.59 -0.91
CA PHE A 88 -14.55 -1.45 -0.07
C PHE A 88 -16.05 -1.32 0.18
N LEU A 89 -16.90 -1.66 -0.79
CA LEU A 89 -18.35 -1.54 -0.67
C LEU A 89 -18.95 -2.25 0.57
N PRO A 90 -18.59 -3.51 0.91
CA PRO A 90 -19.02 -4.15 2.16
C PRO A 90 -18.29 -3.62 3.40
N ALA A 91 -17.09 -3.05 3.26
CA ALA A 91 -16.35 -2.45 4.38
C ALA A 91 -16.94 -1.10 4.84
N LEU A 92 -17.53 -0.31 3.93
CA LEU A 92 -18.15 0.98 4.24
C LEU A 92 -19.20 0.93 5.37
N PRO A 93 -20.20 0.01 5.38
CA PRO A 93 -21.13 -0.10 6.50
C PRO A 93 -20.46 -0.58 7.80
N GLU A 94 -19.35 -1.32 7.73
CA GLU A 94 -18.59 -1.71 8.92
C GLU A 94 -17.84 -0.52 9.52
N LEU A 95 -17.25 0.35 8.70
CA LEU A 95 -16.61 1.59 9.16
C LEU A 95 -17.59 2.51 9.91
N LYS A 96 -18.88 2.46 9.55
CA LYS A 96 -19.94 3.20 10.27
C LYS A 96 -20.25 2.63 11.65
N LYS A 97 -19.94 1.35 11.91
CA LYS A 97 -20.10 0.72 13.23
C LYS A 97 -18.95 1.08 14.18
N ILE A 98 -17.85 1.60 13.66
CA ILE A 98 -16.71 2.03 14.46
C ILE A 98 -17.13 3.25 15.30
N THR A 99 -16.95 3.14 16.61
CA THR A 99 -17.15 4.25 17.55
C THR A 99 -15.97 5.21 17.47
N TRP A 100 -16.03 6.16 16.54
CA TRP A 100 -14.99 7.17 16.38
C TRP A 100 -14.86 8.03 17.63
N PRO A 101 -13.63 8.40 18.04
CA PRO A 101 -13.43 9.33 19.13
C PRO A 101 -14.08 10.68 18.80
N THR A 102 -14.73 11.27 19.79
CA THR A 102 -15.24 12.64 19.65
C THR A 102 -14.07 13.61 19.50
N LEU A 103 -14.29 14.72 18.79
CA LEU A 103 -13.25 15.72 18.54
C LEU A 103 -12.50 16.18 19.82
N PRO A 104 -13.16 16.40 20.97
CA PRO A 104 -12.47 16.71 22.22
C PRO A 104 -11.54 15.58 22.72
N LYS A 105 -11.98 14.31 22.64
CA LYS A 105 -11.15 13.15 23.03
C LYS A 105 -9.96 12.96 22.09
N PHE A 106 -10.16 13.20 20.79
CA PHE A 106 -9.09 13.14 19.81
C PHE A 106 -8.01 14.19 20.10
N ILE A 107 -8.40 15.42 20.42
CA ILE A 107 -7.46 16.49 20.78
C ILE A 107 -6.75 16.16 22.10
N ASP A 108 -7.47 15.69 23.13
CA ASP A 108 -6.84 15.33 24.42
C ASP A 108 -5.74 14.27 24.25
N HIS A 109 -6.05 13.19 23.51
CA HIS A 109 -5.07 12.16 23.20
C HIS A 109 -3.92 12.68 22.32
N GLY A 110 -4.24 13.49 21.30
CA GLY A 110 -3.23 14.10 20.41
C GLY A 110 -2.25 14.99 21.17
N VAL A 111 -2.75 15.87 22.04
CA VAL A 111 -1.92 16.75 22.89
C VAL A 111 -1.05 15.93 23.82
N ARG A 112 -1.59 14.88 24.45
CA ARG A 112 -0.81 14.00 25.33
C ARG A 112 0.36 13.33 24.60
N VAL A 113 0.14 12.86 23.37
CA VAL A 113 1.20 12.27 22.53
C VAL A 113 2.24 13.31 22.15
N ILE A 114 1.82 14.52 21.78
CA ILE A 114 2.75 15.62 21.44
C ILE A 114 3.63 15.99 22.65
N ILE A 115 3.04 16.11 23.84
CA ILE A 115 3.78 16.38 25.08
C ILE A 115 4.80 15.26 25.35
N PHE A 116 4.37 14.00 25.22
CA PHE A 116 5.28 12.86 25.37
C PHE A 116 6.44 12.91 24.37
N LEU A 117 6.17 13.19 23.09
CA LEU A 117 7.20 13.32 22.07
C LEU A 117 8.19 14.45 22.37
N ILE A 118 7.72 15.60 22.86
CA ILE A 118 8.58 16.73 23.24
C ILE A 118 9.50 16.32 24.40
N ILE A 119 8.96 15.67 25.44
CA ILE A 119 9.75 15.21 26.58
C ILE A 119 10.80 14.20 26.15
N LEU A 120 10.40 13.17 25.39
CA LEU A 120 11.30 12.13 24.91
C LEU A 120 12.41 12.70 24.01
N THR A 121 12.04 13.57 23.08
CA THR A 121 12.99 14.26 22.20
C THR A 121 13.95 15.12 23.03
N GLY A 122 13.46 15.85 24.03
CA GLY A 122 14.28 16.66 24.93
C GLY A 122 15.28 15.81 25.70
N ILE A 123 14.87 14.66 26.23
CA ILE A 123 15.78 13.71 26.91
C ILE A 123 16.87 13.22 25.96
N ILE A 124 16.50 12.77 24.75
CA ILE A 124 17.46 12.31 23.74
C ILE A 124 18.44 13.43 23.38
N LEU A 125 17.96 14.66 23.22
CA LEU A 125 18.79 15.83 22.90
C LEU A 125 19.77 16.14 24.04
N ILE A 126 19.33 16.12 25.30
CA ILE A 126 20.21 16.29 26.46
C ILE A 126 21.30 15.22 26.48
N TYR A 127 20.94 13.94 26.29
CA TYR A 127 21.93 12.87 26.22
C TYR A 127 22.90 13.08 25.07
N ASN A 128 22.42 13.50 23.90
CA ASN A 128 23.28 13.77 22.75
C ASN A 128 24.30 14.88 23.05
N ILE A 129 23.87 15.97 23.69
CA ILE A 129 24.76 17.06 24.12
C ILE A 129 25.78 16.57 25.16
N LEU A 130 25.34 15.82 26.17
CA LEU A 130 26.21 15.30 27.23
C LEU A 130 27.26 14.35 26.66
N ILE A 131 26.85 13.40 25.81
CA ILE A 131 27.73 12.46 25.12
C ILE A 131 28.73 13.24 24.24
N ALA A 132 28.28 14.20 23.45
CA ALA A 132 29.17 15.00 22.61
C ALA A 132 30.21 15.79 23.44
N ARG A 133 29.80 16.40 24.56
CA ARG A 133 30.74 17.14 25.43
C ARG A 133 31.70 16.23 26.20
N LEU A 134 31.24 15.08 26.68
CA LEU A 134 32.03 14.18 27.52
C LEU A 134 32.94 13.25 26.72
N LEU A 135 32.49 12.73 25.57
CA LEU A 135 33.25 11.76 24.78
C LEU A 135 33.97 12.41 23.60
N ILE A 136 33.30 13.31 22.86
CA ILE A 136 33.93 13.95 21.68
C ILE A 136 34.83 15.12 22.13
N GLY A 137 34.44 15.87 23.15
CA GLY A 137 35.27 16.93 23.75
C GLY A 137 36.52 16.44 24.50
N TRP A 138 36.64 15.14 24.78
CA TRP A 138 37.84 14.51 25.36
C TRP A 138 38.76 13.87 24.30
N ILE A 139 38.27 13.69 23.06
CA ILE A 139 38.98 13.00 21.96
C ILE A 139 39.64 13.99 20.98
N LEU A 140 39.47 15.30 21.20
CA LEU A 140 40.16 16.40 20.48
C LEU A 140 41.04 17.20 21.44
#